data_AF-A0A2V6R7B0-F1
#
_entry.id   AF-A0A2V6R7B0-F1
#
_cell.length_a   1.000
_cell.length_b   1.000
_cell.length_c   1.000
_cell.angle_alpha   90.00
_cell.angle_beta   90.00
_cell.angle_gamma   90.00
#
_symmetry.space_group_name_H-M   'P 1'
#
loop_
_entity.id
_entity.type
_entity.pdbx_description
1 polymer ?
#
loop_
_entity_poly.entity_id
_entity_poly.type
_entity_poly.pdbx_seq_one_letter_code
_entity_poly.pdbx_strand_id
1 'polypeptide(L)'
;MQTVLKDVEARMTVALDTLGREFATVRTGRASAGLLDGIRVDYYGTPTPVNQMASVSVPDARTLVIQPWEAAQLKAIEKAIMTSDLGLTPQNDGKVIRLAMPSPTEERRKQLAKTVHKLAEDSRIAIRNVRREANDRLKAMAKDKKVSEDEERRGHDQIQKTTDKFIARVDELLKKDLPMALRPARAYRHTDLTTLGKTELLEVVRSQPIPEHIAVIMDGNGRWATRRGFPRVAGHREGVKTARAIVRAAEALGLRYLTLYAFSTENWSRPAQEVSTLMKLLERAIRSELPDLMARNTRFRVVGRPNGVPAAVRQGLEHVVRETQHNTGLHILLAFNYGGRDELVDAFRVLARQVQAGELDPDDVSEKHIRQALYTADIPDPDLLIRTSGEMRVSNFLLWQIAYTELWVTPILWPDFGPADLYRAVAEFQRRTRRFGGV
;
A
#
# COMPACT_ATOMS: atom_id res chain seq x y z
N MET A 1 -39.31 35.46 -0.62
CA MET A 1 -38.05 34.99 -0.01
C MET A 1 -37.87 33.47 -0.11
N GLN A 2 -38.74 32.63 0.46
CA GLN A 2 -38.58 31.15 0.43
C GLN A 2 -38.46 30.56 -0.99
N THR A 3 -39.20 31.08 -1.95
CA THR A 3 -39.16 30.61 -3.36
C THR A 3 -37.80 30.86 -4.01
N VAL A 4 -37.17 32.00 -3.72
CA VAL A 4 -35.84 32.35 -4.26
C VAL A 4 -34.76 31.46 -3.64
N LEU A 5 -34.85 31.17 -2.35
CA LEU A 5 -33.91 30.28 -1.66
C LEU A 5 -34.00 28.84 -2.18
N LYS A 6 -35.21 28.33 -2.42
CA LYS A 6 -35.42 27.00 -3.03
C LYS A 6 -34.87 26.93 -4.46
N ASP A 7 -35.06 27.99 -5.26
CA ASP A 7 -34.51 28.08 -6.63
C ASP A 7 -32.96 28.07 -6.62
N VAL A 8 -32.34 28.81 -5.70
CA VAL A 8 -30.88 28.82 -5.52
C VAL A 8 -30.34 27.43 -5.18
N GLU A 9 -30.94 26.76 -4.20
CA GLU A 9 -30.50 25.42 -3.78
C GLU A 9 -30.67 24.40 -4.90
N ALA A 10 -31.79 24.43 -5.63
CA ALA A 10 -32.02 23.54 -6.76
C ALA A 10 -30.98 23.75 -7.88
N ARG A 11 -30.71 25.00 -8.27
CA ARG A 11 -29.75 25.32 -9.34
C ARG A 11 -28.30 25.02 -8.95
N MET A 12 -27.92 25.25 -7.69
CA MET A 12 -26.60 24.86 -7.18
C MET A 12 -26.44 23.33 -7.10
N THR A 13 -27.52 22.60 -6.81
CA THR A 13 -27.53 21.12 -6.84
C THR A 13 -27.28 20.60 -8.25
N VAL A 14 -27.92 21.19 -9.26
CA VAL A 14 -27.67 20.83 -10.67
C VAL A 14 -26.20 21.05 -11.06
N ALA A 15 -25.56 22.10 -10.56
CA ALA A 15 -24.13 22.35 -10.81
C ALA A 15 -23.22 21.28 -10.17
N LEU A 16 -23.57 20.78 -8.97
CA LEU A 16 -22.86 19.66 -8.34
C LEU A 16 -23.10 18.33 -9.05
N ASP A 17 -24.33 18.03 -9.45
CA ASP A 17 -24.66 16.79 -10.16
C ASP A 17 -24.00 16.72 -11.54
N THR A 18 -23.83 17.88 -12.18
CA THR A 18 -23.08 18.00 -13.43
C THR A 18 -21.60 17.75 -13.20
N LEU A 19 -21.00 18.37 -12.17
CA LEU A 19 -19.61 18.13 -11.79
C LEU A 19 -19.34 16.64 -11.48
N GLY A 20 -20.25 15.98 -10.74
CA GLY A 20 -20.13 14.55 -10.44
C GLY A 20 -20.15 13.66 -11.69
N ARG A 21 -21.02 13.97 -12.66
CA ARG A 21 -21.05 13.27 -13.95
C ARG A 21 -19.78 13.52 -14.76
N GLU A 22 -19.29 14.76 -14.80
CA GLU A 22 -18.05 15.09 -15.53
C GLU A 22 -16.83 14.43 -14.89
N PHE A 23 -16.72 14.42 -13.55
CA PHE A 23 -15.68 13.68 -12.84
C PHE A 23 -15.71 12.18 -13.13
N ALA A 24 -16.90 11.58 -13.25
CA ALA A 24 -17.05 10.18 -13.64
C ALA A 24 -16.52 9.91 -15.07
N THR A 25 -16.57 10.89 -15.97
CA THR A 25 -16.01 10.77 -17.33
C THR A 25 -14.49 10.96 -17.40
N VAL A 26 -13.89 11.62 -16.40
CA VAL A 26 -12.43 11.82 -16.34
C VAL A 26 -11.75 10.52 -15.93
N ARG A 27 -11.12 9.87 -16.90
CA ARG A 27 -10.44 8.56 -16.73
C ARG A 27 -9.24 8.68 -15.77
N THR A 28 -9.42 8.35 -14.50
CA THR A 28 -8.39 8.35 -13.45
C THR A 28 -7.44 7.14 -13.50
N GLY A 29 -7.64 6.20 -14.44
CA GLY A 29 -6.91 4.95 -14.52
C GLY A 29 -7.41 3.87 -13.55
N ARG A 30 -8.54 4.09 -12.87
CA ARG A 30 -9.26 3.08 -12.10
C ARG A 30 -10.34 2.39 -12.95
N ALA A 31 -10.50 1.09 -12.77
CA ALA A 31 -11.59 0.33 -13.37
C ALA A 31 -12.93 0.74 -12.74
N SER A 32 -13.92 1.07 -13.56
CA SER A 32 -15.29 1.40 -13.14
C SER A 32 -16.26 0.88 -14.17
N ALA A 33 -17.40 0.32 -13.72
CA ALA A 33 -18.44 -0.20 -14.62
C ALA A 33 -18.96 0.88 -15.59
N GLY A 34 -18.99 2.14 -15.17
CA GLY A 34 -19.45 3.26 -16.00
C GLY A 34 -18.57 3.57 -17.23
N LEU A 35 -17.35 2.99 -17.30
CA LEU A 35 -16.52 3.10 -18.51
C LEU A 35 -17.19 2.46 -19.74
N LEU A 36 -18.11 1.53 -19.53
CA LEU A 36 -18.79 0.80 -20.59
C LEU A 36 -20.15 1.40 -20.97
N ASP A 37 -20.63 2.42 -20.27
CA ASP A 37 -21.97 2.98 -20.48
C ASP A 37 -22.15 3.58 -21.89
N GLY A 38 -21.05 4.00 -22.53
CA GLY A 38 -21.05 4.51 -23.90
C GLY A 38 -20.90 3.44 -24.99
N ILE A 39 -20.62 2.17 -24.64
CA ILE A 39 -20.39 1.11 -25.63
C ILE A 39 -21.70 0.42 -25.97
N ARG A 40 -22.03 0.41 -27.26
CA ARG A 40 -23.18 -0.31 -27.81
C ARG A 40 -22.70 -1.49 -28.66
N VAL A 41 -23.40 -2.61 -28.52
CA VAL A 41 -23.17 -3.85 -29.26
C VAL A 41 -24.45 -4.18 -30.01
N ASP A 42 -24.32 -4.62 -31.26
CA ASP A 42 -25.46 -5.09 -32.03
C ASP A 42 -25.96 -6.42 -31.45
N TYR A 43 -27.15 -6.41 -30.88
CA TYR A 43 -27.83 -7.56 -30.31
C TYR A 43 -29.13 -7.79 -31.08
N TYR A 44 -29.17 -8.83 -31.92
CA TYR A 44 -30.31 -9.16 -32.79
C TYR A 44 -30.83 -7.95 -33.61
N GLY A 45 -29.94 -7.12 -34.15
CA GLY A 45 -30.27 -5.96 -34.98
C GLY A 45 -30.56 -4.68 -34.20
N THR A 46 -30.44 -4.70 -32.87
CA THR A 46 -30.67 -3.54 -32.00
C THR A 46 -29.39 -3.13 -31.26
N PRO A 47 -28.93 -1.88 -31.38
CA PRO A 47 -27.76 -1.36 -30.65
C PRO A 47 -27.99 -1.29 -29.13
N THR A 48 -27.52 -2.30 -28.41
CA THR A 48 -27.78 -2.51 -26.98
C THR A 48 -26.53 -2.17 -26.15
N PRO A 49 -26.64 -1.46 -25.02
CA PRO A 49 -25.52 -1.18 -24.13
C PRO A 49 -24.90 -2.45 -23.54
N VAL A 50 -23.57 -2.47 -23.38
CA VAL A 50 -22.85 -3.65 -22.83
C VAL A 50 -23.33 -4.03 -21.43
N ASN A 51 -23.69 -3.05 -20.58
CA ASN A 51 -24.20 -3.29 -19.23
C ASN A 51 -25.56 -4.01 -19.17
N GLN A 52 -26.31 -4.04 -20.28
CA GLN A 52 -27.57 -4.77 -20.41
C GLN A 52 -27.41 -6.16 -21.03
N MET A 53 -26.19 -6.53 -21.44
CA MET A 53 -25.89 -7.82 -22.07
C MET A 53 -24.90 -8.66 -21.26
N ALA A 54 -24.28 -8.06 -20.24
CA ALA A 54 -23.22 -8.65 -19.45
C ALA A 54 -23.24 -8.16 -18.00
N SER A 55 -22.86 -9.04 -17.08
CA SER A 55 -22.48 -8.66 -15.73
C SER A 55 -21.11 -8.00 -15.76
N VAL A 56 -21.00 -6.79 -15.21
CA VAL A 56 -19.76 -6.04 -15.11
C VAL A 56 -19.32 -5.98 -13.66
N SER A 57 -18.10 -6.43 -13.37
CA SER A 57 -17.53 -6.42 -12.03
C SER A 57 -16.12 -5.85 -12.02
N VAL A 58 -15.73 -5.28 -10.87
CA VAL A 58 -14.42 -4.66 -10.66
C VAL A 58 -13.74 -5.42 -9.52
N PRO A 59 -13.05 -6.54 -9.79
CA PRO A 59 -12.41 -7.35 -8.75
C PRO A 59 -11.25 -6.63 -8.05
N ASP A 60 -10.61 -5.68 -8.74
CA ASP A 60 -9.55 -4.83 -8.20
C ASP A 60 -9.57 -3.45 -8.86
N ALA A 61 -8.74 -2.52 -8.38
CA ALA A 61 -8.75 -1.13 -8.83
C ALA A 61 -8.36 -0.92 -10.32
N ARG A 62 -7.81 -1.93 -11.00
CA ARG A 62 -7.26 -1.83 -12.36
C ARG A 62 -7.83 -2.85 -13.34
N THR A 63 -8.58 -3.83 -12.86
CA THR A 63 -9.19 -4.86 -13.71
C THR A 63 -10.69 -4.69 -13.75
N LEU A 64 -11.25 -4.67 -14.95
CA LEU A 64 -12.68 -4.73 -15.18
C LEU A 64 -13.00 -6.08 -15.84
N VAL A 65 -13.95 -6.82 -15.28
CA VAL A 65 -14.38 -8.13 -15.78
C VAL A 65 -15.80 -8.03 -16.30
N ILE A 66 -15.98 -8.41 -17.56
CA ILE A 66 -17.26 -8.44 -18.26
C ILE A 66 -17.62 -9.91 -18.50
N GLN A 67 -18.74 -10.34 -17.94
CA GLN A 67 -19.28 -11.67 -18.13
C GLN A 67 -20.61 -11.59 -18.89
N PRO A 68 -20.62 -11.86 -20.20
CA PRO A 68 -21.85 -11.88 -20.99
C PRO A 68 -22.82 -12.93 -20.49
N TRP A 69 -24.13 -12.67 -20.56
CA TRP A 69 -25.14 -13.67 -20.22
C TRP A 69 -25.21 -14.82 -21.24
N GLU A 70 -24.87 -14.52 -22.50
CA GLU A 70 -24.75 -15.48 -23.59
C GLU A 70 -23.31 -15.54 -24.10
N ALA A 71 -22.71 -16.73 -24.11
CA ALA A 71 -21.33 -16.91 -24.58
C ALA A 71 -21.14 -16.52 -26.07
N ALA A 72 -22.19 -16.59 -26.89
CA ALA A 72 -22.15 -16.21 -28.30
C ALA A 72 -21.81 -14.71 -28.50
N GLN A 73 -22.13 -13.85 -27.51
CA GLN A 73 -21.95 -12.40 -27.59
C GLN A 73 -20.54 -11.92 -27.22
N LEU A 74 -19.67 -12.82 -26.75
CA LEU A 74 -18.29 -12.50 -26.35
C LEU A 74 -17.51 -11.75 -27.44
N LYS A 75 -17.54 -12.27 -28.68
CA LYS A 75 -16.81 -11.66 -29.81
C LYS A 75 -17.38 -10.30 -30.21
N ALA A 76 -18.69 -10.11 -30.07
CA ALA A 76 -19.35 -8.84 -30.41
C ALA A 76 -18.98 -7.74 -29.41
N ILE A 77 -18.97 -8.08 -28.12
CA ILE A 77 -18.55 -7.17 -27.04
C ILE A 77 -17.06 -6.84 -27.15
N GLU A 78 -16.21 -7.83 -27.40
CA GLU A 78 -14.76 -7.65 -27.60
C GLU A 78 -14.48 -6.67 -28.76
N LYS A 79 -15.13 -6.88 -29.91
CA LYS A 79 -15.00 -6.00 -31.08
C LYS A 79 -15.45 -4.58 -30.76
N ALA A 80 -16.58 -4.41 -30.08
CA ALA A 80 -17.10 -3.10 -29.72
C ALA A 80 -16.16 -2.32 -28.79
N ILE A 81 -15.51 -3.01 -27.84
CA ILE A 81 -14.52 -2.40 -26.94
C ILE A 81 -13.26 -1.99 -27.72
N MET A 82 -12.75 -2.84 -28.61
CA MET A 82 -11.58 -2.52 -29.44
C MET A 82 -11.82 -1.33 -30.38
N THR A 83 -13.03 -1.20 -30.93
CA THR A 83 -13.40 -0.08 -31.81
C THR A 83 -13.81 1.19 -31.04
N SER A 84 -13.91 1.12 -29.72
CA SER A 84 -14.28 2.27 -28.90
C SER A 84 -13.10 3.21 -28.63
N ASP A 85 -13.40 4.45 -28.26
CA ASP A 85 -12.40 5.44 -27.83
C ASP A 85 -11.77 5.11 -26.46
N LEU A 86 -11.98 3.91 -25.91
CA LEU A 86 -11.40 3.51 -24.63
C LEU A 86 -9.90 3.23 -24.74
N GLY A 87 -9.41 2.78 -25.89
CA GLY A 87 -7.99 2.44 -26.10
C GLY A 87 -7.51 1.33 -25.15
N LEU A 88 -8.42 0.45 -24.74
CA LEU A 88 -8.13 -0.70 -23.87
C LEU A 88 -8.06 -1.97 -24.71
N THR A 89 -7.14 -2.87 -24.36
CA THR A 89 -7.03 -4.19 -24.99
C THR A 89 -7.79 -5.23 -24.17
N PRO A 90 -8.93 -5.77 -24.66
CA PRO A 90 -9.63 -6.86 -24.01
C PRO A 90 -8.80 -8.16 -24.03
N GLN A 91 -8.77 -8.88 -22.91
CA GLN A 91 -8.31 -10.27 -22.83
C GLN A 91 -9.53 -11.18 -22.68
N ASN A 92 -9.73 -12.07 -23.64
CA ASN A 92 -10.87 -12.97 -23.70
C ASN A 92 -10.45 -14.39 -23.29
N ASP A 93 -10.93 -14.86 -22.14
CA ASP A 93 -10.64 -16.21 -21.60
C ASP A 93 -11.70 -17.26 -22.07
N GLY A 94 -12.55 -16.92 -23.04
CA GLY A 94 -13.61 -17.78 -23.58
C GLY A 94 -14.90 -17.86 -22.74
N LYS A 95 -14.89 -17.29 -21.53
CA LYS A 95 -16.06 -17.14 -20.65
C LYS A 95 -16.30 -15.71 -20.18
N VAL A 96 -15.22 -14.93 -20.06
CA VAL A 96 -15.23 -13.55 -19.57
C VAL A 96 -14.22 -12.72 -20.36
N ILE A 97 -14.48 -11.42 -20.45
CA ILE A 97 -13.55 -10.43 -21.00
C ILE A 97 -12.95 -9.65 -19.82
N ARG A 98 -11.61 -9.57 -19.76
CA ARG A 98 -10.88 -8.77 -18.79
C ARG A 98 -10.28 -7.55 -19.48
N LEU A 99 -10.49 -6.38 -18.89
CA LEU A 99 -9.85 -5.14 -19.31
C LEU A 99 -8.88 -4.70 -18.22
N ALA A 100 -7.60 -4.59 -18.58
CA ALA A 100 -6.57 -4.07 -17.71
C ALA A 100 -6.35 -2.58 -17.98
N MET A 101 -6.52 -1.75 -16.95
CA MET A 101 -6.28 -0.32 -17.05
C MET A 101 -4.76 -0.04 -17.08
N PRO A 102 -4.22 0.59 -18.15
CA PRO A 102 -2.81 0.93 -18.22
C PRO A 102 -2.45 1.95 -17.13
N SER A 103 -1.22 1.84 -16.60
CA SER A 103 -0.73 2.81 -15.61
C SER A 103 -0.50 4.16 -16.31
N PRO A 104 -1.13 5.27 -15.87
CA PRO A 104 -0.97 6.55 -16.56
C PRO A 104 0.47 7.06 -16.41
N THR A 105 1.06 7.47 -17.54
CA THR A 105 2.38 8.13 -17.58
C THR A 105 2.37 9.43 -16.77
N GLU A 106 3.53 9.91 -16.33
CA GLU A 106 3.63 11.14 -15.54
C GLU A 106 3.02 12.36 -16.27
N GLU A 107 3.19 12.42 -17.58
CA GLU A 107 2.64 13.48 -18.43
C GLU A 107 1.11 13.41 -18.53
N ARG A 108 0.55 12.20 -18.70
CA ARG A 108 -0.91 12.00 -18.70
C ARG A 108 -1.53 12.31 -17.34
N ARG A 109 -0.83 11.99 -16.25
CA ARG A 109 -1.22 12.33 -14.88
C ARG A 109 -1.32 13.84 -14.67
N LYS A 110 -0.33 14.62 -15.15
CA LYS A 110 -0.35 16.10 -15.10
C LYS A 110 -1.52 16.68 -15.92
N GLN A 111 -1.79 16.13 -17.09
CA GLN A 111 -2.89 16.58 -17.95
C GLN A 111 -4.26 16.33 -17.30
N LEU A 112 -4.45 15.14 -16.71
CA LEU A 112 -5.68 14.79 -15.99
C LEU A 112 -5.91 15.69 -14.78
N ALA A 113 -4.88 15.94 -13.97
CA ALA A 113 -4.99 16.86 -12.84
C ALA A 113 -5.42 18.27 -13.27
N LYS A 114 -4.86 18.78 -14.38
CA LYS A 114 -5.26 20.07 -14.95
C LYS A 114 -6.72 20.09 -15.37
N THR A 115 -7.21 19.02 -15.99
CA THR A 115 -8.63 18.89 -16.39
C THR A 115 -9.56 18.86 -15.19
N VAL A 116 -9.27 18.05 -14.16
CA VAL A 116 -10.08 17.96 -12.93
C VAL A 116 -10.14 19.33 -12.22
N HIS A 117 -9.01 20.02 -12.11
CA HIS A 117 -8.97 21.37 -11.53
C HIS A 117 -9.80 22.38 -12.33
N LYS A 118 -9.78 22.29 -13.66
CA LYS A 118 -10.58 23.15 -14.53
C LYS A 118 -12.08 22.93 -14.31
N LEU A 119 -12.54 21.68 -14.32
CA LEU A 119 -13.96 21.33 -14.09
C LEU A 119 -14.46 21.80 -12.72
N ALA A 120 -13.63 21.65 -11.69
CA ALA A 120 -13.97 22.17 -10.36
C ALA A 120 -14.12 23.70 -10.35
N GLU A 121 -13.25 24.44 -11.05
CA GLU A 121 -13.37 25.89 -11.14
C GLU A 121 -14.60 26.32 -11.96
N ASP A 122 -14.89 25.61 -13.05
CA ASP A 122 -16.10 25.87 -13.87
C ASP A 122 -17.38 25.69 -13.02
N SER A 123 -17.43 24.68 -12.15
CA SER A 123 -18.53 24.48 -11.19
C SER A 123 -18.60 25.60 -10.14
N ARG A 124 -17.46 26.07 -9.61
CA ARG A 124 -17.43 27.24 -8.71
C ARG A 124 -17.96 28.50 -9.38
N ILE A 125 -17.60 28.72 -10.65
CA ILE A 125 -18.09 29.85 -11.45
C ILE A 125 -19.61 29.76 -11.61
N ALA A 126 -20.14 28.57 -11.94
CA ALA A 126 -21.59 28.36 -12.04
C ALA A 126 -22.32 28.69 -10.73
N ILE A 127 -21.80 28.23 -9.58
CA ILE A 127 -22.34 28.53 -8.25
C ILE A 127 -22.29 30.04 -7.97
N ARG A 128 -21.18 30.72 -8.29
CA ARG A 128 -21.04 32.18 -8.13
C ARG A 128 -22.03 32.96 -9.01
N ASN A 129 -22.33 32.47 -10.21
CA ASN A 129 -23.30 33.07 -11.13
C ASN A 129 -24.73 32.94 -10.58
N VAL A 130 -25.11 31.75 -10.08
CA VAL A 130 -26.42 31.55 -9.41
C VAL A 130 -26.58 32.49 -8.22
N ARG A 131 -25.53 32.65 -7.40
CA ARG A 131 -25.53 33.62 -6.29
C ARG A 131 -25.78 35.04 -6.77
N ARG A 132 -25.09 35.48 -7.83
CA ARG A 132 -25.23 36.83 -8.39
C ARG A 132 -26.66 37.08 -8.87
N GLU A 133 -27.22 36.17 -9.66
CA GLU A 133 -28.60 36.30 -10.16
C GLU A 133 -29.63 36.34 -9.02
N ALA A 134 -29.43 35.53 -7.97
CA ALA A 134 -30.33 35.52 -6.82
C ALA A 134 -30.25 36.82 -6.01
N ASN A 135 -29.05 37.37 -5.84
CA ASN A 135 -28.84 38.68 -5.21
C ASN A 135 -29.48 39.81 -6.02
N ASP A 136 -29.37 39.78 -7.35
CA ASP A 136 -29.99 40.78 -8.23
C ASP A 136 -31.52 40.70 -8.18
N ARG A 137 -32.08 39.49 -8.11
CA ARG A 137 -33.53 39.28 -7.89
C ARG A 137 -34.01 39.79 -6.53
N LEU A 138 -33.24 39.56 -5.46
CA LEU A 138 -33.58 40.09 -4.13
C LEU A 138 -33.61 41.62 -4.12
N LYS A 139 -32.60 42.27 -4.72
CA LYS A 139 -32.56 43.73 -4.87
C LYS A 139 -33.73 44.27 -5.67
N ALA A 140 -34.13 43.59 -6.75
CA ALA A 140 -35.30 43.97 -7.53
C ALA A 140 -36.60 43.85 -6.71
N MET A 141 -36.74 42.79 -5.91
CA MET A 141 -37.91 42.60 -5.03
C MET A 141 -37.98 43.64 -3.89
N ALA A 142 -36.83 44.07 -3.36
CA ALA A 142 -36.75 45.14 -2.38
C ALA A 142 -37.13 46.50 -3.00
N LYS A 143 -36.68 46.78 -4.23
CA LYS A 143 -37.06 47.97 -4.99
C LYS A 143 -38.56 48.04 -5.30
N ASP A 144 -39.18 46.88 -5.53
CA ASP A 144 -40.63 46.72 -5.74
C ASP A 144 -41.45 46.78 -4.42
N LYS A 145 -40.82 47.02 -3.26
CA LYS A 145 -41.43 46.97 -1.90
C LYS A 145 -42.09 45.63 -1.56
N LYS A 146 -41.70 44.54 -2.22
CA LYS A 146 -42.23 43.18 -1.96
C LYS A 146 -41.54 42.49 -0.79
N VAL A 147 -40.46 43.07 -0.26
CA VAL A 147 -39.59 42.53 0.79
C VAL A 147 -39.08 43.70 1.64
N SER A 148 -39.01 43.56 2.95
CA SER A 148 -38.45 44.61 3.83
C SER A 148 -36.91 44.65 3.78
N GLU A 149 -36.30 45.75 4.21
CA GLU A 149 -34.84 45.90 4.27
C GLU A 149 -34.17 44.84 5.19
N ASP A 150 -34.84 44.47 6.28
CA ASP A 150 -34.41 43.38 7.16
C ASP A 150 -34.51 42.00 6.50
N GLU A 151 -35.53 41.77 5.67
CA GLU A 151 -35.70 40.52 4.93
C GLU A 151 -34.72 40.40 3.76
N GLU A 152 -34.37 41.51 3.11
CA GLU A 152 -33.32 41.56 2.08
C GLU A 152 -31.96 41.17 2.66
N ARG A 153 -31.60 41.75 3.82
CA ARG A 153 -30.35 41.42 4.52
C ARG A 153 -30.28 39.95 4.93
N ARG A 154 -31.35 39.41 5.53
CA ARG A 154 -31.44 37.97 5.85
C ARG A 154 -31.36 37.08 4.61
N GLY A 155 -31.97 37.52 3.51
CA GLY A 155 -31.90 36.83 2.22
C GLY A 155 -30.48 36.73 1.67
N HIS A 156 -29.73 37.83 1.71
CA HIS A 156 -28.31 37.86 1.32
C HIS A 156 -27.45 36.93 2.18
N ASP A 157 -27.62 36.97 3.51
CA ASP A 157 -26.87 36.12 4.43
C ASP A 157 -27.14 34.63 4.18
N GLN A 158 -28.41 34.28 3.93
CA GLN A 158 -28.81 32.90 3.67
C GLN A 158 -28.28 32.40 2.32
N ILE A 159 -28.33 33.23 1.28
CA ILE A 159 -27.72 32.92 -0.03
C ILE A 159 -26.21 32.72 0.10
N GLN A 160 -25.53 33.55 0.88
CA GLN A 160 -24.10 33.44 1.10
C GLN A 160 -23.75 32.14 1.84
N LYS A 161 -24.46 31.81 2.93
CA LYS A 161 -24.29 30.53 3.66
C LYS A 161 -24.50 29.31 2.76
N THR A 162 -25.53 29.33 1.92
CA THR A 162 -25.79 28.26 0.96
C THR A 162 -24.64 28.17 -0.05
N THR A 163 -24.19 29.30 -0.59
CA THR A 163 -23.04 29.33 -1.53
C THR A 163 -21.80 28.69 -0.90
N ASP A 164 -21.46 29.06 0.33
CA ASP A 164 -20.27 28.55 1.03
C ASP A 164 -20.36 27.04 1.29
N LYS A 165 -21.56 26.54 1.66
CA LYS A 165 -21.83 25.10 1.79
C LYS A 165 -21.58 24.35 0.48
N PHE A 166 -22.05 24.87 -0.64
CA PHE A 166 -21.89 24.23 -1.95
C PHE A 166 -20.44 24.31 -2.46
N ILE A 167 -19.72 25.42 -2.23
CA ILE A 167 -18.28 25.51 -2.53
C ILE A 167 -17.48 24.49 -1.71
N ALA A 168 -17.77 24.35 -0.42
CA ALA A 168 -17.12 23.34 0.41
C ALA A 168 -17.37 21.92 -0.10
N ARG A 169 -18.56 21.64 -0.65
CA ARG A 169 -18.89 20.36 -1.26
C ARG A 169 -18.13 20.10 -2.56
N VAL A 170 -17.92 21.13 -3.39
CA VAL A 170 -17.03 21.05 -4.56
C VAL A 170 -15.60 20.69 -4.14
N ASP A 171 -15.08 21.29 -3.08
CA ASP A 171 -13.73 21.01 -2.59
C ASP A 171 -13.60 19.60 -1.99
N GLU A 172 -14.65 19.10 -1.33
CA GLU A 172 -14.72 17.73 -0.84
C GLU A 172 -14.71 16.73 -1.99
N LEU A 173 -15.50 16.95 -3.04
CA LEU A 173 -15.50 16.14 -4.26
C LEU A 173 -14.14 16.17 -4.96
N LEU A 174 -13.53 17.35 -5.08
CA LEU A 174 -12.18 17.49 -5.65
C LEU A 174 -11.13 16.68 -4.86
N LYS A 175 -11.22 16.65 -3.52
CA LYS A 175 -10.30 15.86 -2.68
C LYS A 175 -10.54 14.35 -2.80
N LYS A 176 -11.79 13.93 -3.00
CA LYS A 176 -12.21 12.53 -3.10
C LYS A 176 -11.86 11.92 -4.46
N ASP A 177 -12.09 12.65 -5.54
CA ASP A 177 -11.96 12.15 -6.91
C ASP A 177 -10.61 12.49 -7.56
N LEU A 178 -9.81 13.39 -6.98
CA LEU A 178 -8.39 13.48 -7.31
C LEU A 178 -7.70 12.24 -6.72
N PRO A 179 -7.25 11.26 -7.54
CA PRO A 179 -6.54 10.10 -7.04
C PRO A 179 -5.33 10.60 -6.24
N MET A 180 -5.12 10.06 -5.04
CA MET A 180 -3.94 10.40 -4.23
C MET A 180 -2.65 10.33 -5.07
N ALA A 181 -2.54 9.33 -5.96
CA ALA A 181 -1.44 9.16 -6.90
C ALA A 181 -1.16 10.35 -7.88
N LEU A 182 -2.02 11.36 -7.94
CA LEU A 182 -1.83 12.61 -8.72
C LEU A 182 -1.34 13.79 -7.87
N ARG A 183 -1.28 13.67 -6.54
CA ARG A 183 -0.75 14.73 -5.68
C ARG A 183 0.76 14.82 -5.87
N PRO A 184 1.34 16.02 -6.09
CA PRO A 184 2.78 16.15 -6.25
C PRO A 184 3.49 15.60 -5.01
N ALA A 185 4.62 14.91 -5.19
CA ALA A 185 5.40 14.31 -4.08
C ALA A 185 5.70 15.31 -2.94
N ARG A 186 5.78 16.61 -3.24
CA ARG A 186 5.91 17.70 -2.25
C ARG A 186 4.70 17.84 -1.31
N ALA A 187 3.47 17.56 -1.76
CA ALA A 187 2.27 17.67 -0.93
C ALA A 187 2.20 16.59 0.18
N TYR A 188 2.94 15.48 0.01
CA TYR A 188 2.95 14.36 0.96
C TYR A 188 3.85 14.56 2.18
N ARG A 189 4.84 15.46 2.10
CA ARG A 189 5.74 15.76 3.24
C ARG A 189 4.98 16.28 4.46
N HIS A 190 3.81 16.90 4.25
CA HIS A 190 3.00 17.50 5.32
C HIS A 190 1.68 16.76 5.61
N THR A 191 1.44 15.60 4.99
CA THR A 191 0.22 14.82 5.25
C THR A 191 0.32 14.11 6.60
N ASP A 192 -0.70 14.19 7.45
CA ASP A 192 -0.71 13.39 8.68
C ASP A 192 -1.00 11.91 8.36
N LEU A 193 0.05 11.08 8.43
CA LEU A 193 -0.03 9.64 8.13
C LEU A 193 -0.87 8.86 9.15
N THR A 194 -1.15 9.43 10.32
CA THR A 194 -1.93 8.75 11.36
C THR A 194 -3.42 8.67 10.99
N THR A 195 -3.89 9.59 10.17
CA THR A 195 -5.30 9.69 9.73
C THR A 195 -5.66 8.79 8.56
N LEU A 196 -4.66 8.26 7.85
CA LEU A 196 -4.86 7.46 6.64
C LEU A 196 -5.19 6.00 6.95
N GLY A 197 -6.12 5.44 6.16
CA GLY A 197 -6.43 4.02 6.19
C GLY A 197 -5.33 3.17 5.53
N LYS A 198 -5.38 1.85 5.74
CA LYS A 198 -4.40 0.88 5.19
C LYS A 198 -4.25 0.99 3.65
N THR A 199 -5.37 1.05 2.93
CA THR A 199 -5.36 1.09 1.45
C THR A 199 -4.77 2.41 0.94
N GLU A 200 -5.13 3.51 1.58
CA GLU A 200 -4.58 4.83 1.27
C GLU A 200 -3.07 4.85 1.53
N LEU A 201 -2.63 4.40 2.71
CA LEU A 201 -1.21 4.32 3.03
C LEU A 201 -0.42 3.52 1.99
N LEU A 202 -0.95 2.37 1.55
CA LEU A 202 -0.33 1.55 0.50
C LEU A 202 -0.19 2.32 -0.82
N GLU A 203 -1.23 3.06 -1.24
CA GLU A 203 -1.17 3.88 -2.45
C GLU A 203 -0.14 5.01 -2.32
N VAL A 204 -0.05 5.66 -1.16
CA VAL A 204 0.95 6.70 -0.89
C VAL A 204 2.36 6.14 -1.03
N VAL A 205 2.68 5.06 -0.32
CA VAL A 205 4.05 4.55 -0.30
C VAL A 205 4.48 3.99 -1.65
N ARG A 206 3.56 3.40 -2.42
CA ARG A 206 3.86 2.89 -3.77
C ARG A 206 4.04 3.99 -4.82
N SER A 207 3.66 5.23 -4.51
CA SER A 207 3.88 6.37 -5.42
C SER A 207 5.32 6.91 -5.38
N GLN A 208 6.14 6.41 -4.45
CA GLN A 208 7.52 6.82 -4.23
C GLN A 208 8.44 5.60 -4.24
N PRO A 209 9.77 5.78 -4.35
CA PRO A 209 10.72 4.68 -4.24
C PRO A 209 10.53 3.90 -2.94
N ILE A 210 10.38 2.59 -3.06
CA ILE A 210 10.18 1.67 -1.94
C ILE A 210 11.57 1.20 -1.47
N PRO A 211 11.81 1.05 -0.16
CA PRO A 211 13.04 0.39 0.31
C PRO A 211 13.18 -0.98 -0.35
N GLU A 212 14.38 -1.33 -0.80
CA GLU A 212 14.65 -2.63 -1.39
C GLU A 212 14.60 -3.72 -0.31
N HIS A 213 15.12 -3.41 0.87
CA HIS A 213 15.21 -4.35 1.98
C HIS A 213 14.71 -3.73 3.29
N ILE A 214 13.73 -4.38 3.94
CA ILE A 214 13.28 -4.06 5.30
C ILE A 214 13.68 -5.18 6.26
N ALA A 215 14.28 -4.82 7.39
CA ALA A 215 14.55 -5.73 8.50
C ALA A 215 13.63 -5.42 9.69
N VAL A 216 13.17 -6.44 10.42
CA VAL A 216 12.19 -6.27 11.51
C VAL A 216 12.60 -7.03 12.77
N ILE A 217 12.74 -6.30 13.88
CA ILE A 217 12.88 -6.86 15.23
C ILE A 217 11.49 -6.98 15.85
N MET A 218 10.98 -8.22 15.91
CA MET A 218 9.61 -8.57 16.32
C MET A 218 9.44 -8.65 17.86
N ASP A 219 9.72 -7.54 18.55
CA ASP A 219 9.70 -7.45 20.02
C ASP A 219 8.28 -7.18 20.58
N GLY A 220 8.04 -7.60 21.82
CA GLY A 220 6.80 -7.31 22.56
C GLY A 220 5.84 -8.49 22.74
N ASN A 221 6.11 -9.66 22.14
CA ASN A 221 5.25 -10.85 22.25
C ASN A 221 4.89 -11.23 23.70
N GLY A 222 5.90 -11.41 24.56
CA GLY A 222 5.67 -11.77 25.96
C GLY A 222 4.93 -10.67 26.73
N ARG A 223 5.29 -9.40 26.53
CA ARG A 223 4.62 -8.24 27.16
C ARG A 223 3.14 -8.16 26.76
N TRP A 224 2.83 -8.43 25.49
CA TRP A 224 1.47 -8.42 24.96
C TRP A 224 0.58 -9.43 25.68
N ALA A 225 1.10 -10.64 25.91
CA ALA A 225 0.39 -11.70 26.60
C ALA A 225 0.21 -11.38 28.09
N THR A 226 1.29 -10.97 28.77
CA THR A 226 1.24 -10.63 30.21
C THR A 226 0.27 -9.50 30.50
N ARG A 227 0.22 -8.44 29.67
CA ARG A 227 -0.74 -7.34 29.81
C ARG A 227 -2.21 -7.77 29.72
N ARG A 228 -2.47 -8.93 29.11
CA ARG A 228 -3.82 -9.50 28.91
C ARG A 228 -4.08 -10.71 29.82
N GLY A 229 -3.21 -10.98 30.79
CA GLY A 229 -3.34 -12.13 31.71
C GLY A 229 -3.05 -13.48 31.07
N PHE A 230 -2.47 -13.53 29.87
CA PHE A 230 -2.15 -14.78 29.18
C PHE A 230 -0.70 -15.25 29.41
N PRO A 231 -0.44 -16.57 29.30
CA PRO A 231 0.93 -17.09 29.26
C PRO A 231 1.72 -16.50 28.08
N ARG A 232 3.03 -16.24 28.27
CA ARG A 232 3.92 -15.63 27.25
C ARG A 232 3.84 -16.30 25.88
N VAL A 233 3.69 -17.63 25.86
CA VAL A 233 3.55 -18.44 24.63
C VAL A 233 2.35 -18.00 23.78
N ALA A 234 1.25 -17.55 24.39
CA ALA A 234 0.09 -17.05 23.66
C ALA A 234 0.46 -15.83 22.79
N GLY A 235 1.29 -14.93 23.32
CA GLY A 235 1.79 -13.78 22.56
C GLY A 235 2.63 -14.19 21.36
N HIS A 236 3.46 -15.23 21.49
CA HIS A 236 4.22 -15.78 20.37
C HIS A 236 3.33 -16.42 19.29
N ARG A 237 2.21 -17.05 19.68
CA ARG A 237 1.22 -17.57 18.70
C ARG A 237 0.58 -16.45 17.89
N GLU A 238 0.17 -15.37 18.55
CA GLU A 238 -0.34 -14.19 17.86
C GLU A 238 0.75 -13.53 16.99
N GLY A 239 1.99 -13.51 17.48
CA GLY A 239 3.13 -13.01 16.70
C GLY A 239 3.36 -13.74 15.37
N VAL A 240 3.07 -15.04 15.28
CA VAL A 240 3.12 -15.78 13.99
C VAL A 240 2.04 -15.28 13.03
N LYS A 241 0.83 -15.01 13.52
CA LYS A 241 -0.24 -14.43 12.68
C LYS A 241 0.15 -13.06 12.18
N THR A 242 0.76 -12.24 13.03
CA THR A 242 1.30 -10.94 12.63
C THR A 242 2.38 -11.09 11.55
N ALA A 243 3.35 -11.99 11.72
CA ALA A 243 4.37 -12.24 10.71
C ALA A 243 3.76 -12.56 9.35
N ARG A 244 2.74 -13.43 9.30
CA ARG A 244 2.00 -13.75 8.07
C ARG A 244 1.32 -12.52 7.47
N ALA A 245 0.70 -11.67 8.29
CA ALA A 245 0.06 -10.44 7.82
C ALA A 245 1.07 -9.43 7.26
N ILE A 246 2.25 -9.31 7.88
CA ILE A 246 3.34 -8.43 7.45
C ILE A 246 4.00 -8.94 6.17
N VAL A 247 4.21 -10.24 6.03
CA VAL A 247 4.69 -10.85 4.77
C VAL A 247 3.75 -10.50 3.62
N ARG A 248 2.44 -10.67 3.80
CA ARG A 248 1.44 -10.31 2.77
C ARG A 248 1.42 -8.82 2.47
N ALA A 249 1.64 -7.98 3.48
CA ALA A 249 1.74 -6.53 3.30
C ALA A 249 3.02 -6.14 2.53
N ALA A 250 4.14 -6.79 2.82
CA ALA A 250 5.40 -6.59 2.10
C ALA A 250 5.30 -7.02 0.63
N GLU A 251 4.63 -8.15 0.35
CA GLU A 251 4.32 -8.57 -1.03
C GLU A 251 3.44 -7.53 -1.74
N ALA A 252 2.35 -7.06 -1.10
CA ALA A 252 1.45 -6.07 -1.68
C ALA A 252 2.11 -4.70 -1.91
N LEU A 253 3.11 -4.38 -1.08
CA LEU A 253 3.97 -3.21 -1.25
C LEU A 253 4.87 -3.37 -2.49
N GLY A 254 5.31 -4.59 -2.81
CA GLY A 254 6.32 -4.85 -3.85
C GLY A 254 7.74 -4.87 -3.30
N LEU A 255 7.91 -5.20 -2.02
CA LEU A 255 9.21 -5.31 -1.36
C LEU A 255 10.03 -6.47 -1.94
N ARG A 256 11.36 -6.28 -2.06
CA ARG A 256 12.26 -7.32 -2.59
C ARG A 256 12.77 -8.23 -1.49
N TYR A 257 13.20 -7.67 -0.36
CA TYR A 257 13.75 -8.43 0.77
C TYR A 257 13.08 -8.06 2.09
N LEU A 258 12.71 -9.07 2.88
CA LEU A 258 12.21 -8.93 4.23
C LEU A 258 12.98 -9.83 5.19
N THR A 259 13.76 -9.25 6.11
CA THR A 259 14.43 -10.02 7.17
C THR A 259 13.66 -9.93 8.48
N LEU A 260 13.28 -11.07 9.06
CA LEU A 260 12.55 -11.16 10.32
C LEU A 260 13.43 -11.75 11.42
N TYR A 261 13.59 -11.04 12.54
CA TYR A 261 14.36 -11.54 13.68
C TYR A 261 13.52 -12.45 14.57
N ALA A 262 13.58 -13.75 14.32
CA ALA A 262 12.68 -14.72 14.95
C ALA A 262 13.22 -15.31 16.26
N PHE A 263 14.52 -15.58 16.33
CA PHE A 263 15.13 -16.15 17.54
C PHE A 263 16.63 -15.82 17.59
N SER A 264 17.07 -15.14 18.65
CA SER A 264 18.49 -14.78 18.82
C SER A 264 19.29 -15.87 19.54
N THR A 265 20.61 -15.84 19.44
CA THR A 265 21.48 -16.76 20.20
C THR A 265 21.35 -16.55 21.72
N GLU A 266 21.05 -15.34 22.18
CA GLU A 266 20.82 -15.08 23.60
C GLU A 266 19.48 -15.64 24.10
N ASN A 267 18.54 -15.99 23.20
CA ASN A 267 17.25 -16.58 23.61
C ASN A 267 17.36 -17.99 24.18
N TRP A 268 18.49 -18.68 24.01
CA TRP A 268 18.77 -19.96 24.67
C TRP A 268 18.92 -19.84 26.20
N SER A 269 19.16 -18.64 26.72
CA SER A 269 19.20 -18.38 28.18
C SER A 269 17.83 -18.41 28.86
N ARG A 270 16.74 -18.50 28.09
CA ARG A 270 15.38 -18.58 28.61
C ARG A 270 15.10 -19.95 29.24
N PRO A 271 14.08 -20.08 30.10
CA PRO A 271 13.70 -21.37 30.68
C PRO A 271 13.50 -22.45 29.62
N ALA A 272 14.04 -23.65 29.84
CA ALA A 272 14.05 -24.74 28.86
C ALA A 272 12.64 -25.10 28.34
N GLN A 273 11.62 -25.00 29.19
CA GLN A 273 10.23 -25.23 28.81
C GLN A 273 9.70 -24.16 27.83
N GLU A 274 10.08 -22.88 27.99
CA GLU A 274 9.73 -21.82 27.05
C GLU A 274 10.40 -22.08 25.71
N VAL A 275 11.71 -22.37 25.70
CA VAL A 275 12.48 -22.66 24.50
C VAL A 275 11.88 -23.85 23.74
N SER A 276 11.62 -24.98 24.40
CA SER A 276 11.01 -26.17 23.79
C SER A 276 9.66 -25.86 23.16
N THR A 277 8.85 -25.03 23.82
CA THR A 277 7.53 -24.62 23.31
C THR A 277 7.66 -23.72 22.08
N LEU A 278 8.61 -22.79 22.07
CA LEU A 278 8.90 -21.93 20.91
C LEU A 278 9.37 -22.73 19.71
N MET A 279 10.24 -23.73 19.92
CA MET A 279 10.73 -24.61 18.85
C MET A 279 9.59 -25.40 18.20
N LYS A 280 8.69 -25.99 19.00
CA LYS A 280 7.49 -26.70 18.48
C LYS A 280 6.54 -25.79 17.71
N LEU A 281 6.38 -24.56 18.19
CA LEU A 281 5.53 -23.55 17.53
C LEU A 281 6.13 -23.14 16.18
N LEU A 282 7.44 -22.91 16.14
CA LEU A 282 8.18 -22.59 14.92
C LEU A 282 8.09 -23.74 13.90
N GLU A 283 8.35 -24.98 14.34
CA GLU A 283 8.22 -26.16 13.48
C GLU A 283 6.84 -26.26 12.82
N ARG A 284 5.78 -26.07 13.62
CA ARG A 284 4.40 -26.08 13.11
C ARG A 284 4.14 -24.94 12.13
N ALA A 285 4.62 -23.74 12.45
CA ALA A 285 4.45 -22.57 11.59
C ALA A 285 5.10 -22.81 10.22
N ILE A 286 6.39 -23.19 10.19
CA ILE A 286 7.15 -23.44 8.96
C ILE A 286 6.44 -24.43 8.04
N ARG A 287 6.03 -25.59 8.58
CA ARG A 287 5.33 -26.61 7.79
C ARG A 287 4.00 -26.10 7.22
N SER A 288 3.29 -25.27 7.98
CA SER A 288 2.00 -24.72 7.53
C SER A 288 2.12 -23.58 6.52
N GLU A 289 3.24 -22.85 6.48
CA GLU A 289 3.43 -21.72 5.56
C GLU A 289 3.84 -22.16 4.16
N LEU A 290 4.49 -23.31 3.98
CA LEU A 290 5.07 -23.72 2.70
C LEU A 290 4.09 -23.62 1.51
N PRO A 291 2.84 -24.13 1.58
CA PRO A 291 1.90 -24.01 0.46
C PRO A 291 1.61 -22.55 0.07
N ASP A 292 1.50 -21.65 1.05
CA ASP A 292 1.25 -20.22 0.81
C ASP A 292 2.49 -19.54 0.20
N LEU A 293 3.70 -19.87 0.69
CA LEU A 293 4.96 -19.37 0.13
C LEU A 293 5.12 -19.78 -1.34
N MET A 294 4.81 -21.04 -1.67
CA MET A 294 4.87 -21.53 -3.05
C MET A 294 3.83 -20.86 -3.95
N ALA A 295 2.57 -20.77 -3.50
CA ALA A 295 1.51 -20.12 -4.25
C ALA A 295 1.78 -18.63 -4.54
N ARG A 296 2.58 -17.98 -3.69
CA ARG A 296 2.96 -16.56 -3.79
C ARG A 296 4.28 -16.32 -4.51
N ASN A 297 4.96 -17.38 -4.98
CA ASN A 297 6.29 -17.28 -5.57
C ASN A 297 7.30 -16.61 -4.61
N THR A 298 7.22 -16.92 -3.32
CA THR A 298 8.06 -16.31 -2.28
C THR A 298 9.25 -17.22 -1.98
N ARG A 299 10.46 -16.65 -2.01
CA ARG A 299 11.70 -17.37 -1.73
C ARG A 299 12.06 -17.25 -0.26
N PHE A 300 12.27 -18.38 0.41
CA PHE A 300 12.58 -18.41 1.83
C PHE A 300 14.04 -18.82 2.08
N ARG A 301 14.72 -18.09 2.96
CA ARG A 301 16.10 -18.37 3.41
C ARG A 301 16.18 -18.24 4.93
N VAL A 302 17.15 -18.93 5.51
CA VAL A 302 17.47 -18.81 6.94
C VAL A 302 18.88 -18.25 7.08
N VAL A 303 19.06 -17.32 8.01
CA VAL A 303 20.38 -16.81 8.41
C VAL A 303 20.58 -17.07 9.90
N GLY A 304 21.77 -17.54 10.28
CA GLY A 304 22.10 -17.96 11.64
C GLY A 304 22.73 -19.35 11.71
N ARG A 305 23.15 -19.76 12.91
CA ARG A 305 23.91 -21.00 13.09
C ARG A 305 22.98 -22.23 13.15
N PRO A 306 23.29 -23.33 12.44
CA PRO A 306 22.51 -24.56 12.55
C PRO A 306 22.79 -25.33 13.86
N ASN A 307 23.93 -25.07 14.50
CA ASN A 307 24.36 -25.76 15.72
C ASN A 307 23.46 -25.40 16.91
N GLY A 308 23.05 -26.39 17.70
CA GLY A 308 22.13 -26.21 18.83
C GLY A 308 20.64 -26.20 18.46
N VAL A 309 20.30 -26.14 17.16
CA VAL A 309 18.91 -26.22 16.69
C VAL A 309 18.43 -27.68 16.71
N PRO A 310 17.26 -27.99 17.30
CA PRO A 310 16.68 -29.33 17.26
C PRO A 310 16.54 -29.86 15.83
N ALA A 311 16.88 -31.14 15.62
CA ALA A 311 16.92 -31.74 14.29
C ALA A 311 15.61 -31.59 13.50
N ALA A 312 14.46 -31.74 14.16
CA ALA A 312 13.15 -31.57 13.53
C ALA A 312 12.90 -30.14 13.00
N VAL A 313 13.31 -29.12 13.76
CA VAL A 313 13.21 -27.70 13.33
C VAL A 313 14.15 -27.45 12.17
N ARG A 314 15.40 -27.92 12.27
CA ARG A 314 16.40 -27.77 11.22
C ARG A 314 15.95 -28.40 9.90
N GLN A 315 15.49 -29.66 9.94
CA GLN A 315 14.98 -30.36 8.76
C GLN A 315 13.76 -29.65 8.15
N GLY A 316 12.85 -29.13 8.98
CA GLY A 316 11.71 -28.36 8.51
C GLY A 316 12.12 -27.07 7.79
N LEU A 317 13.08 -26.33 8.35
CA LEU A 317 13.64 -25.14 7.71
C LEU A 317 14.34 -25.47 6.40
N GLU A 318 15.22 -26.47 6.39
CA GLU A 318 15.94 -26.93 5.19
C GLU A 318 14.99 -27.39 4.08
N HIS A 319 13.88 -28.05 4.44
CA HIS A 319 12.85 -28.42 3.48
C HIS A 319 12.23 -27.18 2.83
N VAL A 320 11.76 -26.21 3.60
CA VAL A 320 11.13 -24.99 3.04
C VAL A 320 12.10 -24.16 2.21
N VAL A 321 13.36 -24.05 2.63
CA VAL A 321 14.41 -23.37 1.85
C VAL A 321 14.60 -24.04 0.48
N ARG A 322 14.65 -25.38 0.45
CA ARG A 322 14.83 -26.15 -0.79
C ARG A 322 13.65 -26.02 -1.73
N GLU A 323 12.43 -26.16 -1.23
CA GLU A 323 11.22 -26.08 -2.06
C GLU A 323 11.04 -24.69 -2.68
N THR A 324 11.42 -23.63 -1.95
CA THR A 324 11.25 -22.24 -2.41
C THR A 324 12.46 -21.66 -3.14
N GLN A 325 13.54 -22.45 -3.36
CA GLN A 325 14.83 -21.92 -3.82
C GLN A 325 14.80 -21.27 -5.22
N HIS A 326 13.86 -21.69 -6.07
CA HIS A 326 13.69 -21.20 -7.44
C HIS A 326 12.67 -20.06 -7.55
N ASN A 327 12.01 -19.70 -6.45
CA ASN A 327 11.04 -18.62 -6.43
C ASN A 327 11.73 -17.26 -6.62
N THR A 328 11.03 -16.33 -7.26
CA THR A 328 11.59 -15.04 -7.72
C THR A 328 10.86 -13.80 -7.19
N GLY A 329 9.80 -13.99 -6.39
CA GLY A 329 9.02 -12.93 -5.76
C GLY A 329 9.71 -12.35 -4.53
N LEU A 330 8.98 -12.19 -3.42
CA LEU A 330 9.55 -11.67 -2.18
C LEU A 330 10.61 -12.65 -1.64
N HIS A 331 11.78 -12.14 -1.26
CA HIS A 331 12.79 -12.92 -0.53
C HIS A 331 12.62 -12.69 0.97
N ILE A 332 12.21 -13.73 1.69
CA ILE A 332 12.09 -13.72 3.15
C ILE A 332 13.33 -14.36 3.74
N LEU A 333 14.00 -13.62 4.62
CA LEU A 333 15.10 -14.10 5.44
C LEU A 333 14.63 -14.26 6.88
N LEU A 334 14.63 -15.49 7.37
CA LEU A 334 14.39 -15.77 8.78
C LEU A 334 15.73 -15.76 9.52
N ALA A 335 15.96 -14.75 10.34
CA ALA A 335 17.11 -14.74 11.25
C ALA A 335 16.78 -15.59 12.48
N PHE A 336 17.34 -16.80 12.51
CA PHE A 336 17.03 -17.83 13.48
C PHE A 336 18.29 -18.45 14.04
N ASN A 337 18.38 -18.52 15.37
CA ASN A 337 19.64 -18.79 16.07
C ASN A 337 20.76 -17.87 15.56
N TYR A 338 20.41 -16.59 15.40
CA TYR A 338 21.24 -15.58 14.78
C TYR A 338 21.77 -14.59 15.82
N GLY A 339 23.00 -14.13 15.62
CA GLY A 339 23.59 -12.97 16.26
C GLY A 339 24.67 -12.38 15.35
N GLY A 340 24.69 -11.06 15.18
CA GLY A 340 25.62 -10.37 14.28
C GLY A 340 27.09 -10.55 14.68
N ARG A 341 27.38 -10.60 15.99
CA ARG A 341 28.72 -10.96 16.49
C ARG A 341 29.12 -12.37 16.09
N ASP A 342 28.20 -13.33 16.17
CA ASP A 342 28.45 -14.72 15.79
C ASP A 342 28.69 -14.85 14.29
N GLU A 343 27.88 -14.15 13.48
CA GLU A 343 28.06 -14.05 12.03
C GLU A 343 29.43 -13.48 11.66
N LEU A 344 29.87 -12.39 12.31
CA LEU A 344 31.20 -11.80 12.07
C LEU A 344 32.33 -12.77 12.42
N VAL A 345 32.22 -13.47 13.55
CA VAL A 345 33.22 -14.50 13.93
C VAL A 345 33.29 -15.60 12.86
N ASP A 346 32.16 -16.04 12.32
CA ASP A 346 32.15 -17.08 11.29
C ASP A 346 32.69 -16.56 9.96
N ALA A 347 32.36 -15.32 9.57
CA ALA A 347 32.92 -14.66 8.40
C ALA A 347 34.45 -14.52 8.50
N PHE A 348 34.98 -14.09 9.65
CA PHE A 348 36.41 -13.97 9.87
C PHE A 348 37.12 -15.33 9.84
N ARG A 349 36.47 -16.41 10.31
CA ARG A 349 37.01 -17.77 10.18
C ARG A 349 37.06 -18.24 8.73
N VAL A 350 36.10 -17.84 7.89
CA VAL A 350 36.13 -18.13 6.45
C VAL A 350 37.32 -17.42 5.80
N LEU A 351 37.47 -16.11 6.03
CA LEU A 351 38.58 -15.33 5.48
C LEU A 351 39.95 -15.84 5.96
N ALA A 352 40.09 -16.16 7.25
CA ALA A 352 41.33 -16.70 7.79
C ALA A 352 41.75 -18.03 7.13
N ARG A 353 40.78 -18.89 6.77
CA ARG A 353 41.06 -20.13 6.04
C ARG A 353 41.50 -19.88 4.60
N GLN A 354 40.89 -18.90 3.92
CA GLN A 354 41.31 -18.51 2.57
C GLN A 354 42.73 -17.96 2.57
N VAL A 355 43.06 -17.12 3.55
CA VAL A 355 44.42 -16.61 3.77
C VAL A 355 45.40 -17.76 4.03
N GLN A 356 45.06 -18.68 4.93
CA GLN A 356 45.90 -19.84 5.25
C GLN A 356 46.12 -20.76 4.03
N ALA A 357 45.12 -20.88 3.15
CA ALA A 357 45.19 -21.65 1.92
C ALA A 357 45.97 -20.95 0.79
N GLY A 358 46.38 -19.69 0.98
CA GLY A 358 47.04 -18.88 -0.05
C GLY A 358 46.08 -18.37 -1.14
N GLU A 359 44.77 -18.42 -0.91
CA GLU A 359 43.74 -17.96 -1.85
C GLU A 359 43.49 -16.44 -1.75
N LEU A 360 43.90 -15.80 -0.65
CA LEU A 360 43.73 -14.37 -0.38
C LEU A 360 44.94 -13.84 0.41
N ASP A 361 45.51 -12.71 -0.02
CA ASP A 361 46.53 -12.03 0.76
C ASP A 361 45.88 -11.33 1.98
N PRO A 362 46.44 -11.44 3.20
CA PRO A 362 45.94 -10.72 4.38
C PRO A 362 45.74 -9.22 4.15
N ASP A 363 46.62 -8.56 3.40
CA ASP A 363 46.59 -7.12 3.15
C ASP A 363 45.52 -6.73 2.12
N ASP A 364 45.01 -7.69 1.34
CA ASP A 364 43.92 -7.50 0.39
C ASP A 364 42.52 -7.63 1.03
N VAL A 365 42.42 -8.01 2.31
CA VAL A 365 41.13 -8.15 3.02
C VAL A 365 40.43 -6.79 3.07
N SER A 366 39.21 -6.74 2.53
CA SER A 366 38.43 -5.50 2.38
C SER A 366 36.97 -5.69 2.84
N GLU A 367 36.21 -4.60 2.92
CA GLU A 367 34.77 -4.66 3.21
C GLU A 367 34.01 -5.59 2.25
N LYS A 368 34.45 -5.67 0.98
CA LYS A 368 33.89 -6.60 -0.02
C LYS A 368 34.11 -8.06 0.39
N HIS A 369 35.32 -8.40 0.83
CA HIS A 369 35.64 -9.74 1.30
C HIS A 369 34.83 -10.11 2.55
N ILE A 370 34.71 -9.18 3.51
CA ILE A 370 33.86 -9.38 4.70
C ILE A 370 32.40 -9.60 4.28
N ARG A 371 31.83 -8.72 3.45
CA ARG A 371 30.46 -8.83 2.95
C ARG A 371 30.19 -10.18 2.28
N GLN A 372 31.12 -10.67 1.47
CA GLN A 372 31.01 -11.97 0.78
C GLN A 372 31.08 -13.17 1.74
N ALA A 373 31.68 -13.02 2.91
CA ALA A 373 31.77 -14.06 3.93
C ALA A 373 30.61 -14.06 4.94
N LEU A 374 29.75 -13.03 4.94
CA LEU A 374 28.54 -12.96 5.78
C LEU A 374 27.45 -13.94 5.29
N TYR A 375 26.48 -14.25 6.15
CA TYR A 375 25.33 -15.09 5.76
C TYR A 375 24.44 -14.41 4.70
N THR A 376 24.57 -13.08 4.55
CA THR A 376 23.80 -12.23 3.64
C THR A 376 24.59 -11.79 2.40
N ALA A 377 25.62 -12.53 1.99
CA ALA A 377 26.54 -12.13 0.92
C ALA A 377 25.88 -11.66 -0.39
N ASP A 378 24.79 -12.31 -0.79
CA ASP A 378 24.03 -12.05 -2.03
C ASP A 378 22.78 -11.17 -1.81
N ILE A 379 22.67 -10.52 -0.65
CA ILE A 379 21.48 -9.77 -0.23
C ILE A 379 21.89 -8.32 0.05
N PRO A 380 21.16 -7.31 -0.47
CA PRO A 380 21.45 -5.91 -0.19
C PRO A 380 21.29 -5.60 1.31
N ASP A 381 21.98 -4.57 1.78
CA ASP A 381 21.83 -4.12 3.16
C ASP A 381 20.41 -3.55 3.39
N PRO A 382 19.85 -3.64 4.61
CA PRO A 382 18.54 -3.07 4.88
C PRO A 382 18.53 -1.56 4.66
N ASP A 383 17.52 -1.05 3.97
CA ASP A 383 17.27 0.39 3.91
C ASP A 383 16.60 0.89 5.19
N LEU A 384 15.72 0.05 5.75
CA LEU A 384 14.91 0.35 6.91
C LEU A 384 14.93 -0.81 7.93
N LEU A 385 15.27 -0.49 9.18
CA LEU A 385 15.14 -1.40 10.32
C LEU A 385 13.96 -0.95 11.20
N ILE A 386 12.95 -1.81 11.29
CA ILE A 386 11.77 -1.61 12.13
C ILE A 386 11.97 -2.35 13.44
N ARG A 387 11.73 -1.69 14.56
CA ARG A 387 11.64 -2.34 15.88
C ARG A 387 10.35 -2.00 16.59
N THR A 388 9.60 -3.03 16.97
CA THR A 388 8.39 -2.88 17.77
C THR A 388 8.70 -2.74 19.26
N SER A 389 7.67 -2.45 20.06
CA SER A 389 7.66 -2.36 21.52
C SER A 389 8.39 -1.21 22.20
N GLY A 390 8.93 -0.25 21.44
CA GLY A 390 9.52 0.99 21.94
C GLY A 390 10.97 0.87 22.44
N GLU A 391 11.56 -0.31 22.36
CA GLU A 391 12.93 -0.52 22.83
C GLU A 391 13.96 0.06 21.84
N MET A 392 14.78 1.01 22.31
CA MET A 392 15.77 1.73 21.49
C MET A 392 17.13 1.02 21.48
N ARG A 393 17.20 -0.17 20.89
CA ARG A 393 18.46 -0.91 20.70
C ARG A 393 18.35 -1.84 19.48
N VAL A 394 19.48 -2.34 18.97
CA VAL A 394 19.50 -3.28 17.84
C VAL A 394 19.59 -4.75 18.27
N SER A 395 20.04 -4.99 19.51
CA SER A 395 20.07 -6.35 20.11
C SER A 395 20.80 -7.39 19.26
N ASN A 396 22.04 -7.08 18.84
CA ASN A 396 22.90 -7.98 18.09
C ASN A 396 22.32 -8.41 16.72
N PHE A 397 21.40 -7.62 16.14
CA PHE A 397 20.77 -7.93 14.86
C PHE A 397 21.45 -7.20 13.71
N LEU A 398 21.89 -7.93 12.68
CA LEU A 398 22.45 -7.40 11.42
C LEU A 398 23.54 -6.33 11.61
N LEU A 399 24.44 -6.52 12.59
CA LEU A 399 25.35 -5.46 13.06
C LEU A 399 26.20 -4.82 11.97
N TRP A 400 26.67 -5.61 11.00
CA TRP A 400 27.44 -5.09 9.86
C TRP A 400 26.52 -4.40 8.86
N GLN A 401 25.42 -5.06 8.51
CA GLN A 401 24.52 -4.65 7.44
C GLN A 401 23.75 -3.37 7.79
N ILE A 402 23.55 -3.05 9.07
CA ILE A 402 22.77 -1.87 9.48
C ILE A 402 23.56 -0.55 9.60
N ALA A 403 24.81 -0.52 9.17
CA ALA A 403 25.71 0.63 9.34
C ALA A 403 25.12 1.97 8.82
N TYR A 404 24.33 1.93 7.74
CA TYR A 404 23.66 3.09 7.14
C TYR A 404 22.14 2.93 6.99
N THR A 405 21.56 2.02 7.77
CA THR A 405 20.13 1.72 7.75
C THR A 405 19.35 2.77 8.54
N GLU A 406 18.21 3.21 8.01
CA GLU A 406 17.29 4.07 8.74
C GLU A 406 16.57 3.28 9.83
N LEU A 407 16.53 3.82 11.04
CA LEU A 407 15.85 3.18 12.17
C LEU A 407 14.44 3.76 12.34
N TRP A 408 13.44 2.88 12.47
CA TRP A 408 12.08 3.24 12.85
C TRP A 408 11.63 2.38 14.03
N VAL A 409 11.39 3.00 15.17
CA VAL A 409 11.01 2.33 16.41
C VAL A 409 9.60 2.76 16.81
N THR A 410 8.75 1.80 17.13
CA THR A 410 7.35 2.04 17.52
C THR A 410 7.02 1.43 18.88
N PRO A 411 6.21 2.09 19.72
CA PRO A 411 5.74 1.51 20.98
C PRO A 411 4.76 0.34 20.80
N ILE A 412 4.21 0.15 19.60
CA ILE A 412 3.28 -0.94 19.28
C ILE A 412 3.95 -2.29 19.55
N LEU A 413 3.32 -3.17 20.30
CA LEU A 413 3.83 -4.53 20.56
C LEU A 413 3.65 -5.39 19.31
N TRP A 414 4.57 -6.31 19.02
CA TRP A 414 4.53 -7.10 17.79
C TRP A 414 3.16 -7.73 17.46
N PRO A 415 2.43 -8.39 18.40
CA PRO A 415 1.13 -8.96 18.04
C PRO A 415 0.06 -7.94 17.63
N ASP A 416 0.20 -6.67 18.00
CA ASP A 416 -0.70 -5.57 17.61
C ASP A 416 -0.19 -4.81 16.36
N PHE A 417 1.01 -5.12 15.85
CA PHE A 417 1.60 -4.46 14.68
C PHE A 417 0.95 -4.96 13.38
N GLY A 418 0.44 -4.05 12.55
CA GLY A 418 -0.34 -4.41 11.36
C GLY A 418 0.23 -3.89 10.04
N PRO A 419 -0.41 -4.25 8.90
CA PRO A 419 -0.03 -3.75 7.58
C PRO A 419 0.03 -2.22 7.47
N ALA A 420 -0.89 -1.50 8.13
CA ALA A 420 -0.89 -0.05 8.14
C ALA A 420 0.37 0.52 8.81
N ASP A 421 0.87 -0.13 9.85
CA ASP A 421 2.06 0.31 10.57
C ASP A 421 3.34 0.07 9.75
N LEU A 422 3.41 -1.05 9.02
CA LEU A 422 4.47 -1.28 8.03
C LEU A 422 4.49 -0.14 6.99
N TYR A 423 3.33 0.21 6.42
CA TYR A 423 3.27 1.28 5.42
C TYR A 423 3.59 2.66 6.02
N ARG A 424 3.21 2.92 7.28
CA ARG A 424 3.65 4.14 7.98
C ARG A 424 5.16 4.18 8.16
N ALA A 425 5.79 3.08 8.55
CA ALA A 425 7.24 3.00 8.67
C ALA A 425 7.93 3.29 7.33
N VAL A 426 7.40 2.76 6.22
CA VAL A 426 7.90 3.04 4.86
C VAL A 426 7.68 4.50 4.46
N ALA A 427 6.51 5.07 4.75
CA ALA A 427 6.22 6.47 4.45
C ALA A 427 7.14 7.41 5.24
N GLU A 428 7.46 7.10 6.50
CA GLU A 428 8.44 7.83 7.30
C GLU A 428 9.86 7.70 6.75
N PHE A 429 10.26 6.50 6.30
CA PHE A 429 11.52 6.31 5.57
C PHE A 429 11.60 7.22 4.32
N GLN A 430 10.53 7.27 3.51
CA GLN A 430 10.46 8.08 2.29
C GLN A 430 10.52 9.59 2.54
N ARG A 431 10.24 10.04 3.77
CA ARG A 431 10.37 11.47 4.15
C ARG A 431 11.81 11.86 4.46
N ARG A 432 12.67 10.90 4.79
CA ARG A 432 14.07 11.17 5.13
C ARG A 432 14.87 11.45 3.87
N THR A 433 15.79 12.40 3.97
CA THR A 433 16.77 12.67 2.91
C THR A 433 18.04 11.92 3.26
N ARG A 434 18.29 10.77 2.63
CA ARG A 434 19.51 10.00 2.87
C ARG A 434 20.71 10.75 2.28
N ARG A 435 21.70 11.01 3.12
CA ARG A 435 22.89 11.76 2.72
C ARG A 435 24.14 10.91 2.56
N PHE A 436 24.19 9.66 3.05
CA PHE A 436 25.36 8.76 2.91
C PHE A 436 26.73 9.45 3.12
N GLY A 437 26.82 10.45 4.01
CA GLY A 437 28.03 11.24 4.23
C GLY A 437 28.34 12.33 3.18
N GLY A 438 27.56 12.46 2.10
CA GLY A 438 27.59 13.57 1.15
C GLY A 438 26.65 14.72 1.56
N VAL A 439 27.09 15.96 1.37
CA VAL A 439 26.41 17.20 1.82
C VAL A 439 25.05 17.40 1.14
#